data_AF-A0A2D8XFK6-F1
#
_entry.id   AF-A0A2D8XFK6-F1
#
_cell.length_a   1.000
_cell.length_b   1.000
_cell.length_c   1.000
_cell.angle_alpha   90.00
_cell.angle_beta   90.00
_cell.angle_gamma   90.00
#
_symmetry.space_group_name_H-M   'P 1'
#
loop_
_entity.id
_entity.type
_entity.pdbx_description
1 polymer ?
#
loop_
_entity_poly.entity_id
_entity_poly.type
_entity_poly.pdbx_seq_one_letter_code
_entity_poly.pdbx_strand_id
1 'polypeptide(L)'
;MIENIAIPGQSLTDEPKNFAWERPPEIADPNEAVKHHLKYLSTEDAVESTLFVLESGLPISTLVSTLMTNAVGNGIHSIDVGLIISPVIHESIKATADEAGVNYKEKFSDEKQKSEARKQRTNSLIRSALESALEDDDPNMDEELIEETVEAMGSPETEAFEAAAQQQEAAQAEPEAELPMEEEEQQQTQDMPSPSQSGQGLMSRGGM
;
A
#
# COMPACT_ATOMS: atom_id res chain seq x y z
N MET A 1 16.44 -15.68 31.72
CA MET A 1 15.15 -16.39 31.61
C MET A 1 15.05 -16.82 30.16
N ILE A 2 15.05 -18.12 29.89
CA ILE A 2 14.86 -18.62 28.53
C ILE A 2 13.35 -18.62 28.30
N GLU A 3 12.92 -17.89 27.27
CA GLU A 3 11.53 -17.59 26.95
C GLU A 3 10.73 -18.86 26.61
N ASN A 4 9.43 -18.78 26.88
CA ASN A 4 8.41 -19.79 26.61
C ASN A 4 8.19 -19.96 25.08
N ILE A 5 9.17 -20.55 24.40
CA ILE A 5 9.09 -20.92 22.98
C ILE A 5 8.72 -22.40 22.91
N ALA A 6 7.70 -22.73 22.12
CA ALA A 6 7.28 -24.10 21.91
C ALA A 6 8.46 -24.98 21.48
N ILE A 7 8.55 -26.18 22.05
CA ILE A 7 9.63 -27.10 21.72
C ILE A 7 9.42 -27.56 20.27
N PRO A 8 10.45 -27.59 19.40
CA PRO A 8 10.30 -28.08 18.03
C PRO A 8 9.65 -29.47 18.01
N GLY A 9 8.58 -29.61 17.23
CA GLY A 9 7.81 -30.86 17.16
C GLY A 9 6.75 -31.03 18.25
N GLN A 10 6.58 -30.08 19.18
CA GLN A 10 5.53 -30.11 20.19
C GLN A 10 4.12 -30.19 19.57
N SER A 11 3.88 -29.56 18.43
CA SER A 11 2.60 -29.68 17.71
C SER A 11 2.29 -31.10 17.21
N LEU A 12 3.28 -31.99 17.17
CA LEU A 12 3.11 -33.41 16.81
C LEU A 12 2.85 -34.31 18.02
N THR A 13 3.06 -33.80 19.24
CA THR A 13 2.97 -34.58 20.48
C THR A 13 1.91 -34.07 21.46
N ASP A 14 1.50 -32.82 21.33
CA ASP A 14 0.41 -32.24 22.11
C ASP A 14 -0.95 -32.81 21.68
N GLU A 15 -1.98 -32.61 22.51
CA GLU A 15 -3.32 -33.06 22.20
C GLU A 15 -3.81 -32.42 20.89
N PRO A 16 -4.30 -33.21 19.92
CA PRO A 16 -4.79 -32.64 18.67
C PRO A 16 -5.88 -31.61 18.92
N LYS A 17 -5.86 -30.51 18.13
CA LYS A 17 -6.85 -29.43 18.23
C LYS A 17 -6.78 -28.68 19.56
N ASN A 18 -5.59 -28.53 20.13
CA ASN A 18 -5.39 -27.79 21.37
C ASN A 18 -5.57 -26.28 21.14
N PHE A 19 -5.13 -25.78 19.98
CA PHE A 19 -5.27 -24.37 19.62
C PHE A 19 -6.48 -24.12 18.71
N ALA A 20 -7.03 -22.91 18.78
CA ALA A 20 -8.19 -22.53 17.97
C ALA A 20 -7.90 -22.59 16.46
N TRP A 21 -6.70 -22.20 16.03
CA TRP A 21 -6.26 -22.28 14.64
C TRP A 21 -5.98 -23.71 14.13
N GLU A 22 -5.94 -24.71 15.01
CA GLU A 22 -5.83 -26.13 14.61
C GLU A 22 -7.20 -26.79 14.36
N ARG A 23 -8.28 -26.11 14.74
CA ARG A 23 -9.66 -26.53 14.50
C ARG A 23 -10.18 -25.91 13.21
N PRO A 24 -11.23 -26.49 12.60
CA PRO A 24 -11.96 -25.80 11.54
C PRO A 24 -12.42 -24.42 12.03
N PRO A 25 -12.35 -23.38 11.17
CA PRO A 25 -12.78 -22.05 11.55
C PRO A 25 -14.28 -22.00 11.84
N GLU A 26 -14.69 -21.10 12.73
CA GLU A 26 -16.11 -20.86 13.02
C GLU A 26 -16.86 -20.33 11.79
N ILE A 27 -16.21 -19.47 11.01
CA ILE A 27 -16.76 -18.85 9.80
C ILE A 27 -15.85 -19.18 8.62
N ALA A 28 -16.34 -20.06 7.74
CA ALA A 28 -15.64 -20.44 6.51
C ALA A 28 -16.06 -19.59 5.28
N ASP A 29 -17.25 -19.00 5.30
CA ASP A 29 -17.74 -18.18 4.20
C ASP A 29 -17.21 -16.74 4.29
N PRO A 30 -16.55 -16.21 3.23
CA PRO A 30 -16.03 -14.85 3.25
C PRO A 30 -17.08 -13.76 3.46
N ASN A 31 -18.30 -13.93 2.94
CA ASN A 31 -19.34 -12.90 3.09
C ASN A 31 -19.83 -12.83 4.53
N GLU A 32 -20.01 -13.98 5.18
CA GLU A 32 -20.34 -14.03 6.60
C GLU A 32 -19.20 -13.48 7.48
N ALA A 33 -17.94 -13.73 7.11
CA ALA A 33 -16.78 -13.20 7.83
C ALA A 33 -16.70 -11.66 7.74
N VAL A 34 -16.98 -11.09 6.57
CA VAL A 34 -17.11 -9.62 6.40
C VAL A 34 -18.19 -9.08 7.34
N LYS A 35 -19.40 -9.66 7.30
CA LYS A 35 -20.52 -9.20 8.14
C LYS A 35 -20.16 -9.26 9.62
N HIS A 36 -19.50 -10.32 10.06
CA HIS A 36 -19.05 -10.48 11.44
C HIS A 36 -18.14 -9.32 11.88
N HIS A 37 -17.12 -9.01 11.08
CA HIS A 37 -16.17 -7.94 11.40
C HIS A 37 -16.77 -6.54 11.28
N LEU A 38 -17.57 -6.27 10.25
CA LEU A 38 -18.25 -4.98 10.10
C LEU A 38 -19.22 -4.72 11.25
N LYS A 39 -19.95 -5.75 11.69
CA LYS A 39 -20.84 -5.64 12.86
C LYS A 39 -20.06 -5.23 14.10
N TYR A 40 -18.91 -5.86 14.36
CA TYR A 40 -18.05 -5.48 15.48
C TYR A 40 -17.51 -4.06 15.34
N LEU A 41 -16.97 -3.70 14.16
CA LEU A 41 -16.41 -2.38 13.89
C LEU A 41 -17.45 -1.26 13.91
N SER A 42 -18.74 -1.58 13.75
CA SER A 42 -19.83 -0.61 13.88
C SER A 42 -20.29 -0.35 15.32
N THR A 43 -19.72 -1.05 16.31
CA THR A 43 -20.01 -0.79 17.72
C THR A 43 -19.33 0.50 18.19
N GLU A 44 -19.98 1.25 19.08
CA GLU A 44 -19.49 2.54 19.59
C GLU A 44 -18.06 2.42 20.14
N ASP A 45 -17.82 1.44 21.02
CA ASP A 45 -16.50 1.16 21.60
C ASP A 45 -15.42 0.89 20.54
N ALA A 46 -15.78 0.14 19.49
CA ALA A 46 -14.84 -0.22 18.43
C ALA A 46 -14.54 0.98 17.52
N VAL A 47 -15.55 1.80 17.21
CA VAL A 47 -15.37 3.04 16.43
C VAL A 47 -14.45 4.01 17.17
N GLU A 48 -14.75 4.31 18.43
CA GLU A 48 -13.94 5.24 19.25
C GLU A 48 -12.50 4.76 19.37
N SER A 49 -12.30 3.48 19.70
CA SER A 49 -10.96 2.88 19.82
C SER A 49 -10.21 2.90 18.50
N THR A 50 -10.89 2.62 17.38
CA THR A 50 -10.28 2.62 16.06
C THR A 50 -9.82 4.02 15.69
N LEU A 51 -10.67 5.04 15.84
CA LEU A 51 -10.33 6.42 15.54
C LEU A 51 -9.16 6.92 16.40
N PHE A 52 -9.17 6.63 17.71
CA PHE A 52 -8.09 6.98 18.61
C PHE A 52 -6.73 6.38 18.18
N VAL A 53 -6.73 5.12 17.77
CA VAL A 53 -5.52 4.43 17.31
C VAL A 53 -5.01 5.00 15.98
N LEU A 54 -5.93 5.36 15.07
CA LEU A 54 -5.57 6.00 13.80
C LEU A 54 -4.98 7.40 14.02
N GLU A 55 -5.57 8.22 14.90
CA GLU A 55 -5.03 9.53 15.29
C GLU A 55 -3.64 9.44 15.92
N SER A 56 -3.40 8.36 16.69
CA SER A 56 -2.09 8.06 17.28
C SER A 56 -1.01 7.76 16.22
N GLY A 57 -1.39 7.67 14.94
CA GLY A 57 -0.48 7.52 13.82
C GLY A 57 -0.23 6.08 13.39
N LEU A 58 -0.99 5.11 13.94
CA LEU A 58 -0.96 3.74 13.45
C LEU A 58 -1.67 3.67 12.08
N PRO A 59 -1.04 3.13 11.04
CA PRO A 59 -1.68 3.05 9.74
C PRO A 59 -2.83 2.04 9.68
N ILE A 60 -3.84 2.31 8.85
CA ILE A 60 -4.99 1.42 8.65
C ILE A 60 -4.53 0.03 8.22
N SER A 61 -3.55 -0.09 7.30
CA SER A 61 -3.04 -1.38 6.85
C SER A 61 -2.55 -2.27 8.00
N THR A 62 -1.89 -1.65 8.99
CA THR A 62 -1.32 -2.35 10.15
C THR A 62 -2.42 -2.77 11.12
N LEU A 63 -3.39 -1.89 11.36
CA LEU A 63 -4.56 -2.18 12.18
C LEU A 63 -5.35 -3.36 11.59
N VAL A 64 -5.65 -3.34 10.29
CA VAL A 64 -6.36 -4.42 9.58
C VAL A 64 -5.58 -5.73 9.67
N SER A 65 -4.28 -5.71 9.39
CA SER A 65 -3.43 -6.90 9.52
C SER A 65 -3.47 -7.48 10.94
N THR A 66 -3.45 -6.63 11.96
CA THR A 66 -3.52 -7.04 13.37
C THR A 66 -4.88 -7.66 13.70
N LEU A 67 -5.97 -7.06 13.21
CA LEU A 67 -7.33 -7.58 13.39
C LEU A 67 -7.49 -8.96 12.73
N MET A 68 -7.05 -9.11 11.48
CA MET A 68 -7.13 -10.37 10.75
C MET A 68 -6.27 -11.45 11.39
N THR A 69 -5.05 -11.11 11.83
CA THR A 69 -4.15 -12.06 12.50
C THR A 69 -4.75 -12.55 13.82
N ASN A 70 -5.35 -11.65 14.61
CA ASN A 70 -6.05 -12.04 15.84
C ASN A 70 -7.27 -12.92 15.53
N ALA A 71 -8.05 -12.61 14.50
CA ALA A 71 -9.21 -13.39 14.14
C ALA A 71 -8.85 -14.82 13.71
N VAL A 72 -7.76 -14.99 12.96
CA VAL A 72 -7.20 -16.30 12.62
C VAL A 72 -6.69 -17.04 13.85
N GLY A 73 -5.94 -16.36 14.72
CA GLY A 73 -5.43 -16.94 15.96
C GLY A 73 -6.54 -17.38 16.93
N ASN A 74 -7.71 -16.74 16.87
CA ASN A 74 -8.87 -17.15 17.64
C ASN A 74 -9.75 -18.17 16.92
N GLY A 75 -9.38 -18.62 15.71
CA GLY A 75 -10.15 -19.59 14.94
C GLY A 75 -11.46 -19.05 14.35
N ILE A 76 -11.65 -17.73 14.28
CA ILE A 76 -12.87 -17.10 13.76
C ILE A 76 -13.02 -17.42 12.27
N HIS A 77 -11.97 -17.20 11.49
CA HIS A 77 -11.90 -17.56 10.07
C HIS A 77 -10.49 -18.02 9.72
N SER A 78 -10.32 -18.66 8.56
CA SER A 78 -9.00 -19.08 8.08
C SER A 78 -8.17 -17.88 7.57
N ILE A 79 -6.88 -18.12 7.32
CA ILE A 79 -5.95 -17.13 6.75
C ILE A 79 -6.45 -16.68 5.38
N ASP A 80 -6.84 -17.62 4.52
CA ASP A 80 -7.31 -17.34 3.16
C ASP A 80 -8.54 -16.42 3.18
N VAL A 81 -9.50 -16.71 4.06
CA VAL A 81 -10.68 -15.86 4.26
C VAL A 81 -10.26 -14.48 4.75
N GLY A 82 -9.36 -14.40 5.73
CA GLY A 82 -8.83 -13.14 6.26
C GLY A 82 -8.20 -12.26 5.16
N LEU A 83 -7.41 -12.85 4.26
CA LEU A 83 -6.80 -12.14 3.14
C LEU A 83 -7.84 -11.66 2.12
N ILE A 84 -8.86 -12.46 1.83
CA ILE A 84 -9.95 -12.10 0.91
C ILE A 84 -10.74 -10.89 1.44
N ILE A 85 -11.03 -10.86 2.74
CA ILE A 85 -11.89 -9.83 3.35
C ILE A 85 -11.13 -8.56 3.75
N SER A 86 -9.80 -8.65 3.90
CA SER A 86 -8.94 -7.53 4.35
C SER A 86 -9.20 -6.21 3.62
N PRO A 87 -9.30 -6.17 2.27
CA PRO A 87 -9.53 -4.91 1.55
C PRO A 87 -10.88 -4.28 1.89
N VAL A 88 -11.92 -5.10 2.08
CA VAL A 88 -13.27 -4.62 2.43
C VAL A 88 -13.26 -3.98 3.82
N ILE A 89 -12.58 -4.62 4.78
CA ILE A 89 -12.44 -4.09 6.13
C ILE A 89 -11.59 -2.81 6.14
N HIS A 90 -10.54 -2.76 5.32
CA HIS A 90 -9.72 -1.55 5.16
C HIS A 90 -10.55 -0.36 4.67
N GLU A 91 -11.35 -0.54 3.62
CA GLU A 91 -12.24 0.50 3.10
C GLU A 91 -13.31 0.91 4.12
N SER A 92 -13.85 -0.04 4.89
CA SER A 92 -14.80 0.31 5.96
C SER A 92 -14.19 1.22 7.01
N ILE A 93 -12.98 0.91 7.48
CA ILE A 93 -12.30 1.71 8.51
C ILE A 93 -11.92 3.08 7.95
N LYS A 94 -11.47 3.13 6.69
CA LYS A 94 -11.21 4.36 5.96
C LYS A 94 -12.45 5.25 5.89
N ALA A 95 -13.59 4.70 5.45
CA ALA A 95 -14.84 5.42 5.36
C ALA A 95 -15.29 5.99 6.71
N THR A 96 -15.16 5.22 7.79
CA THR A 96 -15.46 5.68 9.16
C THR A 96 -14.52 6.81 9.60
N ALA A 97 -13.22 6.72 9.28
CA ALA A 97 -12.27 7.78 9.60
C ALA A 97 -12.51 9.07 8.79
N ASP A 98 -12.86 8.93 7.51
CA ASP A 98 -13.24 10.05 6.64
C ASP A 98 -14.51 10.75 7.15
N GLU A 99 -15.53 9.98 7.55
CA GLU A 99 -16.77 10.50 8.15
C GLU A 99 -16.51 11.24 9.46
N ALA A 100 -15.58 10.72 10.28
CA ALA A 100 -15.17 11.36 11.53
C ALA A 100 -14.22 12.56 11.33
N GLY A 101 -13.71 12.80 10.12
CA GLY A 101 -12.79 13.90 9.81
C GLY A 101 -11.41 13.76 10.46
N VAL A 102 -11.00 12.52 10.75
CA VAL A 102 -9.74 12.21 11.44
C VAL A 102 -8.58 12.15 10.45
N ASN A 103 -7.41 12.66 10.82
CA ASN A 103 -6.20 12.49 10.03
C ASN A 103 -5.56 11.12 10.32
N TYR A 104 -5.43 10.28 9.30
CA TYR A 104 -4.87 8.93 9.41
C TYR A 104 -3.84 8.66 8.32
N LYS A 105 -3.05 7.60 8.51
CA LYS A 105 -2.13 7.08 7.50
C LYS A 105 -2.70 5.79 6.94
N GLU A 106 -2.69 5.61 5.63
CA GLU A 106 -3.07 4.30 5.06
C GLU A 106 -1.97 3.24 5.28
N LYS A 107 -0.72 3.64 5.10
CA LYS A 107 0.49 2.81 5.29
C LYS A 107 1.58 3.62 6.00
N PHE A 108 2.58 2.94 6.54
CA PHE A 108 3.80 3.62 6.97
C PHE A 108 4.47 4.29 5.75
N SER A 109 4.92 5.53 5.89
CA SER A 109 5.62 6.21 4.81
C SER A 109 6.99 5.59 4.61
N ASP A 110 7.26 5.03 3.42
CA ASP A 110 8.63 4.67 3.01
C ASP A 110 9.50 5.91 2.76
N GLU A 111 8.91 7.10 2.64
CA GLU A 111 9.57 8.29 2.10
C GLU A 111 10.76 8.76 2.94
N LYS A 112 10.70 8.71 4.28
CA LYS A 112 11.86 9.08 5.11
C LYS A 112 13.05 8.15 4.88
N GLN A 113 12.82 6.84 4.80
CA GLN A 113 13.90 5.87 4.58
C GLN A 113 14.41 5.89 3.14
N LYS A 114 13.52 6.07 2.15
CA LYS A 114 13.90 6.25 0.74
C LYS A 114 14.63 7.56 0.51
N SER A 115 14.24 8.65 1.18
CA SER A 115 14.90 9.96 1.10
C SER A 115 16.34 9.86 1.58
N GLU A 116 16.58 9.36 2.79
CA GLU A 116 17.93 9.24 3.35
C GLU A 116 18.81 8.29 2.52
N ALA A 117 18.29 7.13 2.12
CA ALA A 117 19.03 6.20 1.26
C ALA A 117 19.30 6.79 -0.14
N ARG A 118 18.40 7.62 -0.66
CA ARG A 118 18.59 8.33 -1.94
C ARG A 118 19.63 9.43 -1.79
N LYS A 119 19.59 10.23 -0.72
CA LYS A 119 20.59 11.27 -0.38
C LYS A 119 21.99 10.65 -0.28
N GLN A 120 22.13 9.55 0.44
CA GLN A 120 23.42 8.84 0.56
C GLN A 120 23.94 8.36 -0.79
N ARG A 121 23.07 7.81 -1.66
CA ARG A 121 23.46 7.40 -3.01
C ARG A 121 23.87 8.59 -3.88
N THR A 122 23.12 9.69 -3.83
CA THR A 122 23.44 10.91 -4.57
C THR A 122 24.79 11.48 -4.13
N ASN A 123 25.04 11.58 -2.83
CA ASN A 123 26.32 12.07 -2.29
C ASN A 123 27.50 11.16 -2.68
N SER A 124 27.30 9.83 -2.68
CA SER A 124 28.35 8.92 -3.16
C SER A 124 28.68 9.08 -4.64
N LEU A 125 27.67 9.38 -5.47
CA LEU A 125 27.88 9.60 -6.90
C LEU A 125 28.57 10.94 -7.16
N ILE A 126 28.17 12.00 -6.45
CA ILE A 126 28.82 13.31 -6.52
C ILE A 126 30.29 13.19 -6.11
N ARG A 127 30.57 12.51 -4.99
CA ARG A 127 31.95 12.27 -4.53
C ARG A 127 32.77 11.52 -5.58
N SER A 128 32.26 10.43 -6.14
CA SER A 128 32.97 9.69 -7.19
C SER A 128 33.20 10.50 -8.46
N ALA A 129 32.23 11.34 -8.85
CA ALA A 129 32.37 12.18 -10.04
C ALA A 129 33.38 13.32 -9.82
N LEU A 130 33.41 13.89 -8.61
CA LEU A 130 34.35 14.94 -8.23
C LEU A 130 35.78 14.37 -8.13
N GLU A 131 35.94 13.20 -7.53
CA GLU A 131 37.22 12.50 -7.46
C GLU A 131 37.77 12.19 -8.86
N SER A 132 36.96 11.59 -9.74
CA SER A 132 37.37 11.32 -11.12
C SER A 132 37.62 12.58 -11.97
N ALA A 133 36.92 13.69 -11.71
CA ALA A 133 37.11 14.94 -12.46
C ALA A 133 38.39 15.69 -12.06
N LEU A 134 38.88 15.46 -10.83
CA LEU A 134 40.04 16.14 -10.29
C LEU A 134 41.33 15.29 -10.36
N GLU A 135 41.21 13.96 -10.52
CA GLU A 135 42.33 13.04 -10.83
C GLU A 135 43.13 13.45 -12.09
N ASP A 136 42.52 14.21 -13.01
CA ASP A 136 43.14 14.65 -14.27
C ASP A 136 44.03 15.92 -14.14
N ASP A 137 43.92 16.72 -13.06
CA ASP A 137 44.56 18.06 -12.99
C ASP A 137 45.65 18.26 -11.91
N ASP A 138 45.70 17.52 -10.79
CA ASP A 138 46.83 17.56 -9.82
C ASP A 138 46.75 16.39 -8.80
N PRO A 139 47.79 15.55 -8.61
CA PRO A 139 47.76 14.41 -7.68
C PRO A 139 47.75 14.77 -6.19
N ASN A 140 47.61 16.04 -5.82
CA ASN A 140 47.67 16.52 -4.44
C ASN A 140 46.41 17.28 -4.02
N MET A 141 45.24 16.82 -4.48
CA MET A 141 43.94 17.31 -4.02
C MET A 141 43.78 17.10 -2.53
N ASP A 142 43.29 18.17 -1.90
CA ASP A 142 42.90 18.15 -0.51
C ASP A 142 41.58 17.40 -0.39
N GLU A 143 41.62 16.14 0.09
CA GLU A 143 40.44 15.34 0.43
C GLU A 143 39.48 16.12 1.34
N GLU A 144 40.03 17.05 2.13
CA GLU A 144 39.30 18.00 2.97
C GLU A 144 38.37 18.93 2.14
N LEU A 145 38.77 19.35 0.94
CA LEU A 145 37.95 20.19 0.06
C LEU A 145 36.78 19.42 -0.56
N ILE A 146 36.97 18.13 -0.86
CA ILE A 146 35.89 17.24 -1.35
C ILE A 146 34.87 17.00 -0.24
N GLU A 147 35.35 16.80 0.99
CA GLU A 147 34.49 16.59 2.14
C GLU A 147 33.71 17.87 2.49
N GLU A 148 34.37 19.02 2.52
CA GLU A 148 33.75 20.33 2.73
C GLU A 148 32.69 20.65 1.67
N THR A 149 32.95 20.35 0.39
CA THR A 149 31.99 20.61 -0.70
C THR A 149 30.79 19.67 -0.65
N VAL A 150 30.98 18.37 -0.39
CA VAL A 150 29.88 17.41 -0.23
C VAL A 150 29.03 17.76 1.01
N GLU A 151 29.66 18.20 2.10
CA GLU A 151 28.98 18.58 3.33
C GLU A 151 28.22 19.91 3.18
N ALA A 152 28.80 20.89 2.47
CA ALA A 152 28.12 22.14 2.11
C ALA A 152 26.91 21.89 1.21
N MET A 153 26.98 20.96 0.25
CA MET A 153 25.84 20.56 -0.59
C MET A 153 24.74 19.84 0.21
N GLY A 154 25.09 19.14 1.29
CA GLY A 154 24.13 18.49 2.20
C GLY A 154 23.60 19.38 3.33
N SER A 155 23.96 20.66 3.37
CA SER A 155 23.56 21.56 4.43
C SER A 155 22.06 21.92 4.35
N PRO A 156 21.38 22.18 5.49
CA PRO A 156 19.97 22.57 5.48
C PRO A 156 19.72 23.91 4.75
N GLU A 157 20.75 24.75 4.62
CA GLU A 157 20.69 26.05 3.95
C GLU A 157 20.69 25.88 2.42
N THR A 158 21.52 25.00 1.89
CA THR A 158 21.56 24.64 0.46
C THR A 158 20.35 23.82 0.04
N GLU A 159 19.87 22.91 0.90
CA GLU A 159 18.62 22.17 0.66
C GLU A 159 17.39 23.11 0.58
N ALA A 160 17.31 24.11 1.47
CA ALA A 160 16.24 25.12 1.42
C ALA A 160 16.30 26.00 0.17
N PHE A 161 17.52 26.31 -0.29
CA PHE A 161 17.75 27.06 -1.52
C PHE A 161 17.37 26.26 -2.77
N GLU A 162 17.76 24.97 -2.85
CA GLU A 162 17.37 24.07 -3.94
C GLU A 162 15.85 23.84 -4.00
N ALA A 163 15.21 23.63 -2.84
CA ALA A 163 13.76 23.47 -2.76
C ALA A 163 13.02 24.72 -3.23
N ALA A 164 13.51 25.91 -2.90
CA ALA A 164 12.96 27.18 -3.38
C ALA A 164 13.17 27.36 -4.90
N ALA A 165 14.34 26.99 -5.43
CA ALA A 165 14.64 27.07 -6.85
C ALA A 165 13.74 26.13 -7.69
N GLN A 166 13.53 24.89 -7.23
CA GLN A 166 12.65 23.92 -7.91
C GLN A 166 11.18 24.36 -7.92
N GLN A 167 10.69 24.99 -6.84
CA GLN A 167 9.34 25.55 -6.81
C GLN A 167 9.17 26.72 -7.79
N GLN A 168 10.21 27.53 -7.96
CA GLN A 168 10.21 28.67 -8.87
C GLN A 168 10.32 28.24 -10.34
N GLU A 169 10.97 27.12 -10.63
CA GLU A 169 11.05 26.51 -11.96
C GLU A 169 9.74 25.79 -12.34
N ALA A 170 9.12 25.05 -11.41
CA ALA A 170 7.81 24.46 -11.59
C ALA A 170 6.70 25.51 -11.81
N ALA A 171 6.80 26.67 -11.15
CA ALA A 171 5.87 27.78 -11.35
C ALA A 171 6.05 28.54 -12.68
N GLN A 172 7.17 28.33 -13.39
CA GLN A 172 7.45 28.94 -14.69
C GLN A 172 7.16 28.01 -15.88
N ALA A 173 6.92 26.72 -15.64
CA ALA A 173 6.66 25.70 -16.65
C ALA A 173 5.17 25.57 -17.06
N GLU A 174 4.25 26.32 -16.46
CA GLU A 174 2.88 26.48 -16.97
C GLU A 174 2.69 27.92 -17.45
N PRO A 175 2.58 28.13 -18.78
CA PRO A 175 1.27 27.96 -19.42
C PRO A 175 1.37 27.43 -20.88
N GLU A 176 0.57 26.43 -21.26
CA GLU A 176 0.02 26.20 -22.63
C GLU A 176 -0.51 24.75 -22.77
N ALA A 177 -1.77 24.54 -22.39
CA ALA A 177 -2.65 23.48 -22.92
C ALA A 177 -4.10 23.88 -22.56
N GLU A 178 -4.62 24.89 -23.24
CA GLU A 178 -5.63 24.73 -24.30
C GLU A 178 -7.01 24.28 -23.80
N LEU A 179 -7.85 25.30 -23.57
CA LEU A 179 -9.27 25.48 -23.91
C LEU A 179 -10.24 24.27 -23.97
N PRO A 180 -11.48 24.43 -23.45
CA PRO A 180 -12.50 23.39 -23.47
C PRO A 180 -13.06 23.24 -24.89
N MET A 181 -12.90 22.07 -25.51
CA MET A 181 -13.69 21.72 -26.68
C MET A 181 -15.05 21.14 -26.24
N GLU A 182 -16.07 21.89 -26.62
CA GLU A 182 -17.50 21.65 -26.49
C GLU A 182 -17.95 20.35 -27.19
N GLU A 183 -19.10 19.88 -26.70
CA GLU A 183 -20.06 18.95 -27.30
C GLU A 183 -19.99 18.83 -28.83
N GLU A 184 -19.79 17.62 -29.34
CA GLU A 184 -20.49 17.06 -30.52
C GLU A 184 -19.94 15.67 -30.88
N GLU A 185 -20.33 14.61 -30.15
CA GLU A 185 -20.42 13.25 -30.73
C GLU A 185 -21.64 12.52 -30.12
N GLN A 186 -22.82 13.13 -30.27
CA GLN A 186 -24.07 12.38 -30.31
C GLN A 186 -24.41 12.12 -31.78
N GLN A 187 -24.88 10.90 -32.07
CA GLN A 187 -25.40 10.40 -33.36
C GLN A 187 -24.39 9.69 -34.27
N GLN A 188 -24.09 8.43 -33.94
CA GLN A 188 -24.13 7.33 -34.92
C GLN A 188 -23.97 5.96 -34.23
N THR A 189 -25.05 5.44 -33.64
CA THR A 189 -25.30 3.99 -33.50
C THR A 189 -26.79 3.76 -33.20
N GLN A 190 -27.66 4.15 -34.14
CA GLN A 190 -28.99 3.55 -34.26
C GLN A 190 -28.96 2.67 -35.51
N ASP A 191 -28.91 1.35 -35.32
CA ASP A 191 -29.82 0.38 -35.98
C ASP A 191 -29.35 -1.04 -35.70
N MET A 192 -30.05 -1.70 -34.77
CA MET A 192 -30.15 -3.16 -34.71
C MET A 192 -31.53 -3.55 -35.22
N PRO A 193 -31.61 -4.48 -36.18
CA PRO A 193 -32.70 -5.44 -36.19
C PRO A 193 -32.16 -6.85 -35.91
N SER A 194 -32.76 -7.47 -34.90
CA SER A 194 -32.63 -8.87 -34.52
C SER A 194 -33.06 -9.82 -35.66
N PRO A 195 -32.49 -11.03 -35.75
CA PRO A 195 -33.21 -12.16 -36.31
C PRO A 195 -33.50 -13.21 -35.24
N SER A 196 -34.76 -13.30 -34.83
CA SER A 196 -35.32 -14.48 -34.18
C SER A 196 -35.69 -15.54 -35.22
N GLN A 197 -35.21 -16.77 -34.96
CA GLN A 197 -35.78 -18.08 -35.30
C GLN A 197 -36.25 -18.38 -36.75
N SER A 198 -35.52 -19.28 -37.43
CA SER A 198 -36.03 -20.61 -37.89
C SER A 198 -35.10 -21.18 -38.95
N GLY A 199 -34.62 -22.42 -38.77
CA GLY A 199 -33.87 -23.11 -39.84
C GLY A 199 -32.94 -24.23 -39.39
N GLN A 200 -33.53 -25.38 -39.06
CA GLN A 200 -33.02 -26.74 -39.29
C GLN A 200 -31.53 -27.07 -39.03
N GLY A 201 -31.33 -27.92 -38.01
CA GLY A 201 -30.08 -28.62 -37.75
C GLY A 201 -29.64 -29.53 -38.90
N LEU A 202 -28.33 -29.50 -39.15
CA LEU A 202 -27.61 -30.32 -40.13
C LEU A 202 -26.63 -31.30 -39.46
N MET A 203 -26.84 -31.61 -38.18
CA MET A 203 -25.99 -32.58 -37.48
C MET A 203 -26.33 -34.02 -37.88
N SER A 204 -25.31 -34.65 -38.47
CA SER A 204 -25.01 -36.07 -38.41
C SER A 204 -25.85 -37.02 -39.27
N ARG A 205 -25.40 -37.20 -40.51
CA ARG A 205 -25.63 -38.40 -41.32
C ARG A 205 -24.55 -39.45 -40.99
N GLY A 206 -25.00 -40.69 -40.74
CA GLY A 206 -24.21 -41.94 -40.81
C GLY A 206 -23.51 -42.32 -39.51
N GLY A 207 -23.59 -43.57 -39.02
CA GLY A 207 -24.15 -44.79 -39.57
C GLY A 207 -23.56 -45.98 -38.81
N MET A 208 -24.38 -47.03 -38.65
CA MET A 208 -24.10 -48.36 -38.05
C MET A 208 -23.70 -48.41 -36.57
#